data_AF-A0A849HTI9-F1
#
_entry.id   AF-A0A849HTI9-F1
#
_cell.length_a   1.000
_cell.length_b   1.000
_cell.length_c   1.000
_cell.angle_alpha   90.00
_cell.angle_beta   90.00
_cell.angle_gamma   90.00
#
_symmetry.space_group_name_H-M   'P 1'
#
loop_
_entity.id
_entity.type
_entity.pdbx_description
1 polymer ?
#
loop_
_entity_poly.entity_id
_entity_poly.type
_entity_poly.pdbx_seq_one_letter_code
_entity_poly.pdbx_strand_id
1 'polypeptide(L)'
;MFRNPTSHDLYPLANDAAGRGGLYVYGIPFPPPARPRQHATEGLMQQRDWHHITDLTRRTIFDALRLSKHFWAGKLDDVDFLSRIFDLTSLPSNDSRHKDMAGDIARHRIMNPTDWADDWVFSDPRLGLLHVPDEVFLKFLCEMVHPIVRDDSEVDDLVATFNRYLAPDGYRLVVVDAMSGRRVFGAELALVGADGALDDARLIAQALSSSHMAAQITRMRANIIQDAPLAIGSAKEFVESLCKGILDARLATRTGKEDFPALVSMTRDALGLKVNPKSDATLKSMLGALGTMTNSIAELRGQMGTGHGGVPDTGAPPAGVARLAVNSALALAVFFWETHQATIGQTP
;
A
#
# COMPACT_ATOMS: atom_id res chain seq x y z
N MET A 1 -43.68 -56.86 -42.32
CA MET A 1 -42.65 -57.90 -42.48
C MET A 1 -41.40 -57.38 -41.77
N PHE A 2 -41.12 -57.84 -40.54
CA PHE A 2 -40.05 -58.81 -40.19
C PHE A 2 -38.65 -58.27 -40.57
N ARG A 3 -37.60 -58.15 -39.73
CA ARG A 3 -37.20 -58.68 -38.41
C ARG A 3 -35.98 -57.84 -37.95
N ASN A 4 -35.78 -57.70 -36.64
CA ASN A 4 -34.44 -57.61 -36.01
C ASN A 4 -34.04 -59.07 -35.58
N PRO A 5 -32.82 -59.47 -35.13
CA PRO A 5 -31.75 -58.71 -34.45
C PRO A 5 -30.27 -59.24 -34.61
N THR A 6 -29.35 -58.72 -33.76
CA THR A 6 -28.09 -59.33 -33.20
C THR A 6 -26.90 -59.62 -34.14
N SER A 7 -25.60 -59.54 -33.78
CA SER A 7 -24.81 -59.17 -32.58
C SER A 7 -23.32 -59.35 -32.91
N HIS A 8 -22.41 -58.62 -32.22
CA HIS A 8 -21.03 -59.04 -31.83
C HIS A 8 -19.99 -59.27 -32.95
N ASP A 9 -18.69 -58.90 -32.88
CA ASP A 9 -17.73 -58.41 -31.86
C ASP A 9 -16.61 -57.66 -32.65
N LEU A 10 -15.80 -56.71 -32.14
CA LEU A 10 -14.65 -56.88 -31.22
C LEU A 10 -14.04 -55.49 -30.87
N TYR A 11 -14.05 -55.12 -29.58
CA TYR A 11 -13.06 -54.47 -28.66
C TYR A 11 -11.85 -53.61 -29.16
N PRO A 12 -11.10 -52.87 -28.29
CA PRO A 12 -11.43 -52.11 -27.05
C PRO A 12 -10.60 -50.80 -26.74
N LEU A 13 -11.04 -50.09 -25.69
CA LEU A 13 -10.31 -49.28 -24.67
C LEU A 13 -9.47 -48.03 -25.05
N ALA A 14 -9.91 -46.86 -24.58
CA ALA A 14 -9.19 -46.06 -23.57
C ALA A 14 -10.06 -44.94 -22.98
N ASN A 15 -10.00 -44.84 -21.65
CA ASN A 15 -10.54 -43.83 -20.73
C ASN A 15 -10.80 -42.43 -21.30
N ASP A 16 -11.95 -41.86 -20.93
CA ASP A 16 -11.87 -40.57 -20.25
C ASP A 16 -12.84 -40.49 -19.08
N ALA A 17 -12.30 -40.03 -17.97
CA ALA A 17 -12.88 -40.06 -16.64
C ALA A 17 -13.46 -38.69 -16.32
N ALA A 18 -14.79 -38.55 -16.37
CA ALA A 18 -15.48 -37.47 -15.66
C ALA A 18 -16.96 -37.79 -15.53
N GLY A 19 -17.30 -38.68 -14.58
CA GLY A 19 -18.66 -38.79 -14.09
C GLY A 19 -19.14 -37.44 -13.54
N ARG A 20 -20.08 -36.81 -14.21
CA ARG A 20 -20.90 -35.73 -13.65
C ARG A 20 -22.35 -35.94 -14.06
N GLY A 21 -23.09 -36.61 -13.19
CA GLY A 21 -24.55 -36.50 -13.17
C GLY A 21 -24.90 -35.04 -12.91
N GLY A 22 -25.59 -34.41 -13.86
CA GLY A 22 -26.13 -33.07 -13.66
C GLY A 22 -27.25 -33.10 -12.64
N LEU A 23 -27.13 -32.27 -11.60
CA LEU A 23 -28.25 -31.93 -10.72
C LEU A 23 -29.28 -31.12 -11.51
N TYR A 24 -30.55 -31.52 -11.44
CA TYR A 24 -31.68 -30.75 -11.92
C TYR A 24 -32.30 -29.99 -10.74
N VAL A 25 -32.46 -28.67 -10.88
CA VAL A 25 -33.29 -27.83 -9.99
C VAL A 25 -34.23 -27.01 -10.89
N TYR A 26 -35.55 -27.18 -10.71
CA TYR A 26 -36.63 -26.50 -11.43
C TYR A 26 -36.71 -26.64 -12.98
N GLY A 27 -36.23 -27.74 -13.57
CA GLY A 27 -36.68 -28.13 -14.92
C GLY A 27 -36.36 -27.19 -16.10
N ILE A 28 -35.38 -26.29 -15.96
CA ILE A 28 -34.92 -25.42 -17.06
C ILE A 28 -33.50 -25.88 -17.47
N PRO A 29 -33.24 -26.19 -18.76
CA PRO A 29 -31.92 -26.63 -19.20
C PRO A 29 -30.89 -25.50 -19.06
N PHE A 30 -29.78 -25.79 -18.37
CA PHE A 30 -28.63 -24.90 -18.26
C PHE A 30 -27.88 -24.88 -19.61
N PRO A 31 -27.75 -23.74 -20.31
CA PRO A 31 -27.01 -23.71 -21.57
C PRO A 31 -25.52 -23.99 -21.30
N PRO A 32 -24.85 -24.80 -22.13
CA PRO A 32 -23.42 -25.05 -21.96
C PRO A 32 -22.64 -23.74 -22.15
N PRO A 33 -21.54 -23.53 -21.41
CA PRO A 33 -20.74 -22.31 -21.52
C PRO A 33 -20.20 -22.17 -22.95
N ALA A 34 -20.42 -21.00 -23.55
CA ALA A 34 -19.85 -20.65 -24.84
C ALA A 34 -18.33 -20.78 -24.76
N ARG A 35 -17.73 -21.62 -25.62
CA ARG A 35 -16.28 -21.70 -25.74
C ARG A 35 -15.76 -20.33 -26.19
N PRO A 36 -14.77 -19.73 -25.51
CA PRO A 36 -14.13 -18.52 -26.03
C PRO A 36 -13.50 -18.85 -27.37
N ARG A 37 -13.78 -18.04 -28.39
CA ARG A 37 -12.99 -18.02 -29.62
C ARG A 37 -11.55 -17.70 -29.22
N GLN A 38 -10.68 -18.70 -29.30
CA GLN A 38 -9.24 -18.48 -29.36
C GLN A 38 -8.96 -17.66 -30.62
N HIS A 39 -8.01 -16.73 -30.52
CA HIS A 39 -7.69 -15.64 -31.45
C HIS A 39 -8.36 -14.29 -31.12
N ALA A 40 -7.51 -13.36 -30.66
CA ALA A 40 -7.72 -11.92 -30.39
C ALA A 40 -7.78 -11.46 -28.91
N THR A 41 -7.02 -12.10 -28.01
CA THR A 41 -6.70 -11.52 -26.68
C THR A 41 -5.20 -11.56 -26.36
N GLU A 42 -4.37 -11.20 -27.33
CA GLU A 42 -2.93 -10.95 -27.10
C GLU A 42 -2.53 -9.49 -27.40
N GLY A 43 -3.50 -8.59 -27.67
CA GLY A 43 -3.21 -7.23 -28.14
C GLY A 43 -3.70 -6.05 -27.30
N LEU A 44 -4.41 -6.25 -26.18
CA LEU A 44 -5.08 -5.13 -25.47
C LEU A 44 -5.03 -5.21 -23.94
N MET A 45 -3.97 -5.82 -23.39
CA MET A 45 -3.49 -5.42 -22.05
C MET A 45 -2.27 -4.51 -22.25
N GLN A 46 -2.49 -3.34 -22.86
CA GLN A 46 -1.58 -2.23 -22.55
C GLN A 46 -1.75 -1.98 -21.05
N GLN A 47 -0.64 -2.06 -20.30
CA GLN A 47 -0.54 -1.54 -18.95
C GLN A 47 -1.18 -0.14 -18.97
N ARG A 48 -2.38 -0.02 -18.40
CA ARG A 48 -2.90 1.29 -18.07
C ARG A 48 -2.14 1.65 -16.81
N ASP A 49 -0.96 2.26 -17.01
CA ASP A 49 -0.22 2.95 -15.95
C ASP A 49 -1.17 4.01 -15.41
N TRP A 50 -1.87 3.66 -14.34
CA TRP A 50 -2.78 4.58 -13.68
C TRP A 50 -1.90 5.60 -12.96
N HIS A 51 -1.65 6.73 -13.60
CA HIS A 51 -1.16 7.92 -12.92
C HIS A 51 -2.24 8.36 -11.92
N HIS A 52 -2.00 8.10 -10.65
CA HIS A 52 -2.82 8.53 -9.53
C HIS A 52 -2.58 10.01 -9.21
N ILE A 53 -1.41 10.56 -9.55
CA ILE A 53 -1.11 11.99 -9.48
C ILE A 53 -1.56 12.68 -10.77
N THR A 54 -2.46 13.65 -10.64
CA THR A 54 -3.02 14.34 -11.79
C THR A 54 -2.03 15.32 -12.43
N ASP A 55 -2.15 15.55 -13.74
CA ASP A 55 -1.40 16.59 -14.45
C ASP A 55 -1.56 17.98 -13.81
N LEU A 56 -2.75 18.25 -13.24
CA LEU A 56 -3.03 19.50 -12.54
C LEU A 56 -2.15 19.64 -11.31
N THR A 57 -2.04 18.60 -10.48
CA THR A 57 -1.17 18.58 -9.30
C THR A 57 0.29 18.76 -9.68
N ARG A 58 0.76 18.05 -10.70
CA ARG A 58 2.14 18.17 -11.19
C ARG A 58 2.48 19.60 -11.63
N ARG A 59 1.61 20.20 -12.46
CA ARG A 59 1.75 21.59 -12.91
C ARG A 59 1.73 22.58 -11.75
N THR A 60 0.79 22.41 -10.82
CA THR A 60 0.67 23.29 -9.66
C THR A 60 1.91 23.21 -8.77
N ILE A 61 2.51 22.02 -8.59
CA ILE A 61 3.77 21.87 -7.87
C ILE A 61 4.91 22.60 -8.59
N PHE A 62 5.04 22.46 -9.91
CA PHE A 62 6.07 23.17 -10.67
C PHE A 62 5.89 24.69 -10.66
N ASP A 63 4.65 25.17 -10.74
CA ASP A 63 4.37 26.60 -10.64
C ASP A 63 4.67 27.13 -9.23
N ALA A 64 4.37 26.36 -8.19
CA ALA A 64 4.77 26.70 -6.83
C ALA A 64 6.30 26.74 -6.67
N LEU A 65 7.03 25.81 -7.30
CA LEU A 65 8.50 25.81 -7.29
C LEU A 65 9.09 27.01 -8.03
N ARG A 66 8.54 27.39 -9.19
CA ARG A 66 8.93 28.59 -9.96
C ARG A 66 8.73 29.88 -9.18
N LEU A 67 7.65 29.96 -8.39
CA LEU A 67 7.35 31.10 -7.54
C LEU A 67 8.15 31.10 -6.24
N SER A 68 8.64 29.94 -5.83
CA SER A 68 9.50 29.81 -4.66
C SER A 68 10.92 30.31 -4.97
N LYS A 69 11.65 30.71 -3.93
CA LYS A 69 13.08 31.04 -4.07
C LYS A 69 13.99 29.79 -4.07
N HIS A 70 13.41 28.59 -4.01
CA HIS A 70 14.17 27.36 -3.83
C HIS A 70 14.58 26.79 -5.20
N PHE A 71 15.87 26.83 -5.50
CA PHE A 71 16.42 26.18 -6.68
C PHE A 71 16.30 24.66 -6.57
N TRP A 72 15.77 23.99 -7.60
CA TRP A 72 15.33 22.59 -7.48
C TRP A 72 16.46 21.60 -7.18
N ALA A 73 17.65 21.79 -7.74
CA ALA A 73 18.84 20.96 -7.49
C ALA A 73 19.56 21.30 -6.17
N GLY A 74 19.09 22.30 -5.42
CA GLY A 74 19.66 22.71 -4.14
C GLY A 74 21.15 23.08 -4.27
N LYS A 75 22.01 22.33 -3.59
CA LYS A 75 23.47 22.51 -3.58
C LYS A 75 24.19 21.75 -4.69
N LEU A 76 23.52 20.81 -5.35
CA LEU A 76 24.09 20.05 -6.45
C LEU A 76 23.93 20.83 -7.76
N ASP A 77 24.75 20.50 -8.74
CA ASP A 77 24.50 20.94 -10.11
C ASP A 77 23.40 20.10 -10.78
N ASP A 78 22.91 20.59 -11.92
CA ASP A 78 21.82 19.98 -12.67
C ASP A 78 22.14 18.52 -13.07
N VAL A 79 23.41 18.19 -13.39
CA VAL A 79 23.82 16.83 -13.79
C VAL A 79 23.83 15.90 -12.59
N ASP A 80 24.47 16.32 -11.50
CA ASP A 80 24.59 15.56 -10.26
C ASP A 80 23.23 15.29 -9.61
N PHE A 81 22.30 16.23 -9.67
CA PHE A 81 20.94 16.02 -9.22
C PHE A 81 20.19 15.03 -10.12
N LEU A 82 20.14 15.29 -11.43
CA LEU A 82 19.31 14.52 -12.34
C LEU A 82 19.81 13.08 -12.53
N SER A 83 21.11 12.84 -12.43
CA SER A 83 21.71 11.49 -12.49
C SER A 83 21.26 10.57 -11.34
N ARG A 84 20.69 11.13 -10.27
CA ARG A 84 20.11 10.35 -9.16
C ARG A 84 18.76 9.73 -9.53
N ILE A 85 18.10 10.28 -10.55
CA ILE A 85 16.74 9.93 -10.96
C ILE A 85 16.75 9.26 -12.33
N PHE A 86 17.52 9.80 -13.28
CA PHE A 86 17.57 9.38 -14.68
C PHE A 86 18.97 8.93 -15.09
N ASP A 87 19.04 7.98 -16.02
CA ASP A 87 20.28 7.71 -16.75
C ASP A 87 20.44 8.72 -17.89
N LEU A 88 21.09 9.85 -17.59
CA LEU A 88 21.31 10.94 -18.54
C LEU A 88 22.16 10.54 -19.75
N THR A 89 22.97 9.48 -19.63
CA THR A 89 23.83 8.99 -20.73
C THR A 89 23.05 8.17 -21.76
N SER A 90 21.89 7.66 -21.36
CA SER A 90 20.97 6.95 -22.24
C SER A 90 20.02 7.89 -23.00
N LEU A 91 19.85 9.12 -22.53
CA LEU A 91 18.94 10.10 -23.12
C LEU A 91 19.61 10.86 -24.29
N PRO A 92 18.86 11.14 -25.38
CA PRO A 92 19.42 11.77 -26.56
C PRO A 92 19.85 13.22 -26.29
N SER A 93 20.95 13.62 -26.92
CA SER A 93 21.35 15.02 -27.00
C SER A 93 20.52 15.76 -28.06
N ASN A 94 20.19 17.02 -27.77
CA ASN A 94 19.62 17.96 -28.73
C ASN A 94 20.71 18.84 -29.41
N ASP A 95 21.95 18.81 -28.92
CA ASP A 95 23.11 19.43 -29.57
C ASP A 95 23.93 18.36 -30.30
N SER A 96 23.99 18.45 -31.62
CA SER A 96 24.81 17.57 -32.48
C SER A 96 26.28 17.38 -32.05
N ARG A 97 26.83 18.28 -31.20
CA ARG A 97 28.20 18.21 -30.67
C ARG A 97 28.35 17.23 -29.51
N HIS A 98 27.25 16.85 -28.87
CA HIS A 98 27.25 15.98 -27.69
C HIS A 98 26.57 14.65 -28.01
N LYS A 99 26.96 13.62 -27.27
CA LYS A 99 26.45 12.25 -27.47
C LYS A 99 25.13 12.03 -26.74
N ASP A 100 24.97 12.68 -25.59
CA ASP A 100 23.93 12.42 -24.62
C ASP A 100 23.46 13.71 -23.93
N MET A 101 22.38 13.60 -23.17
CA MET A 101 21.80 14.72 -22.42
C MET A 101 22.74 15.25 -21.33
N ALA A 102 23.58 14.40 -20.73
CA ALA A 102 24.55 14.85 -19.73
C ALA A 102 25.54 15.88 -20.33
N GLY A 103 26.00 15.64 -21.56
CA GLY A 103 26.82 16.60 -22.31
C GLY A 103 26.14 17.93 -22.56
N ASP A 104 24.85 17.91 -22.91
CA ASP A 104 24.06 19.14 -23.13
C ASP A 104 23.94 19.98 -21.85
N ILE A 105 23.59 19.32 -20.73
CA ILE A 105 23.42 20.01 -19.44
C ILE A 105 24.77 20.59 -18.99
N ALA A 106 25.86 19.82 -19.08
CA ALA A 106 27.19 20.32 -18.72
C ALA A 106 27.57 21.57 -19.53
N ARG A 107 27.25 21.59 -20.82
CA ARG A 107 27.53 22.75 -21.68
C ARG A 107 26.64 23.95 -21.35
N HIS A 108 25.34 23.76 -21.27
CA HIS A 108 24.35 24.85 -21.26
C HIS A 108 23.88 25.28 -19.86
N ARG A 109 24.25 24.54 -18.81
CA ARG A 109 23.91 24.88 -17.42
C ARG A 109 25.12 25.06 -16.53
N ILE A 110 26.23 24.38 -16.81
CA ILE A 110 27.46 24.49 -16.00
C ILE A 110 28.48 25.42 -16.67
N MET A 111 28.85 25.17 -17.93
CA MET A 111 29.84 25.99 -18.65
C MET A 111 29.26 27.34 -19.08
N ASN A 112 28.00 27.36 -19.54
CA ASN A 112 27.29 28.55 -20.00
C ASN A 112 25.93 28.70 -19.29
N PRO A 113 25.88 29.07 -17.99
CA PRO A 113 24.65 28.99 -17.19
C PRO A 113 23.46 29.82 -17.69
N THR A 114 23.70 30.79 -18.57
CA THR A 114 22.65 31.66 -19.14
C THR A 114 21.98 31.09 -20.39
N ASP A 115 22.47 29.97 -20.94
CA ASP A 115 21.94 29.41 -22.18
C ASP A 115 20.51 28.89 -22.00
N TRP A 116 20.21 28.30 -20.84
CA TRP A 116 18.88 27.77 -20.48
C TRP A 116 18.34 28.45 -19.22
N ALA A 117 17.00 28.55 -19.12
CA ALA A 117 16.33 29.09 -17.93
C ALA A 117 16.49 28.16 -16.72
N ASP A 118 16.40 28.69 -15.49
CA ASP A 118 16.61 27.89 -14.28
C ASP A 118 15.54 26.80 -14.06
N ASP A 119 14.37 26.95 -14.69
CA ASP A 119 13.25 26.02 -14.61
C ASP A 119 13.12 25.14 -15.87
N TRP A 120 14.15 25.10 -16.72
CA TRP A 120 14.18 24.35 -17.98
C TRP A 120 13.74 22.88 -17.81
N VAL A 121 14.11 22.29 -16.67
CA VAL A 121 13.84 20.88 -16.31
C VAL A 121 12.34 20.54 -16.33
N PHE A 122 11.47 21.52 -16.00
CA PHE A 122 10.02 21.29 -15.95
C PHE A 122 9.36 21.27 -17.34
N SER A 123 10.09 21.71 -18.37
CA SER A 123 9.57 21.82 -19.75
C SER A 123 10.34 20.99 -20.77
N ASP A 124 11.47 20.36 -20.39
CA ASP A 124 12.27 19.55 -21.31
C ASP A 124 11.53 18.25 -21.69
N PRO A 125 11.25 18.02 -22.99
CA PRO A 125 10.48 16.87 -23.44
C PRO A 125 11.22 15.53 -23.27
N ARG A 126 12.56 15.52 -23.12
CA ARG A 126 13.34 14.30 -22.91
C ARG A 126 13.17 13.75 -21.50
N LEU A 127 13.04 14.64 -20.51
CA LEU A 127 12.74 14.25 -19.13
C LEU A 127 11.24 14.03 -18.94
N GLY A 128 10.41 14.84 -19.62
CA GLY A 128 8.97 14.64 -19.68
C GLY A 128 8.30 14.59 -18.30
N LEU A 129 8.79 15.34 -17.30
CA LEU A 129 8.40 15.21 -15.88
C LEU A 129 6.88 15.32 -15.61
N LEU A 130 6.13 15.98 -16.48
CA LEU A 130 4.67 16.02 -16.40
C LEU A 130 4.01 14.65 -16.67
N HIS A 131 4.66 13.78 -17.43
CA HIS A 131 4.10 12.52 -17.93
C HIS A 131 4.91 11.29 -17.52
N VAL A 132 5.94 11.45 -16.68
CA VAL A 132 6.66 10.30 -16.11
C VAL A 132 5.76 9.48 -15.16
N PRO A 133 6.03 8.19 -14.94
CA PRO A 133 5.36 7.40 -13.90
C PRO A 133 5.37 8.10 -12.54
N ASP A 134 4.31 7.93 -11.74
CA ASP A 134 4.16 8.61 -10.45
C ASP A 134 5.34 8.35 -9.51
N GLU A 135 5.90 7.14 -9.55
CA GLU A 135 7.08 6.75 -8.77
C GLU A 135 8.29 7.62 -9.11
N VAL A 136 8.49 7.94 -10.39
CA VAL A 136 9.60 8.78 -10.86
C VAL A 136 9.37 10.23 -10.46
N PHE A 137 8.12 10.71 -10.59
CA PHE A 137 7.76 12.06 -10.15
C PHE A 137 7.93 12.25 -8.64
N LEU A 138 7.46 11.29 -7.85
CA LEU A 138 7.62 11.31 -6.39
C LEU A 138 9.09 11.19 -5.98
N LYS A 139 9.87 10.35 -6.67
CA LYS A 139 11.33 10.27 -6.48
C LYS A 139 11.99 11.62 -6.72
N PHE A 140 11.60 12.34 -7.78
CA PHE A 140 12.10 13.70 -8.02
C PHE A 140 11.84 14.63 -6.83
N LEU A 141 10.64 14.64 -6.28
CA LEU A 141 10.31 15.46 -5.10
C LEU A 141 11.07 15.02 -3.83
N CYS A 142 11.26 13.71 -3.63
CA CYS A 142 12.07 13.17 -2.53
C CYS A 142 13.54 13.59 -2.64
N GLU A 143 14.13 13.51 -3.84
CA GLU A 143 15.51 13.91 -4.06
C GLU A 143 15.71 15.41 -3.83
N MET A 144 14.74 16.25 -4.19
CA MET A 144 14.79 17.69 -3.88
C MET A 144 15.00 17.94 -2.37
N VAL A 145 14.31 17.20 -1.50
CA VAL A 145 14.40 17.39 -0.04
C VAL A 145 15.46 16.50 0.61
N HIS A 146 16.27 15.80 -0.18
CA HIS A 146 17.29 14.90 0.35
C HIS A 146 18.42 15.68 1.04
N PRO A 147 18.98 15.20 2.18
CA PRO A 147 20.01 15.91 2.95
C PRO A 147 21.31 16.26 2.20
N ILE A 148 21.62 15.53 1.14
CA ILE A 148 22.77 15.80 0.25
C ILE A 148 22.47 16.98 -0.69
N VAL A 149 21.20 17.15 -1.06
CA VAL A 149 20.73 18.18 -1.99
C VAL A 149 20.45 19.48 -1.26
N ARG A 150 19.84 19.42 -0.07
CA ARG A 150 19.34 20.61 0.64
C ARG A 150 19.55 20.51 2.15
N ASP A 151 19.65 21.66 2.81
CA ASP A 151 19.73 21.75 4.27
C ASP A 151 18.35 21.72 4.93
N ASP A 152 18.30 21.26 6.18
CA ASP A 152 17.05 21.06 6.93
C ASP A 152 16.19 22.33 7.07
N SER A 153 16.79 23.53 7.05
CA SER A 153 16.08 24.81 7.23
C SER A 153 15.08 25.13 6.13
N GLU A 154 15.27 24.58 4.93
CA GLU A 154 14.40 24.81 3.76
C GLU A 154 13.48 23.61 3.46
N VAL A 155 13.78 22.46 4.08
CA VAL A 155 13.07 21.19 3.83
C VAL A 155 11.63 21.25 4.33
N ASP A 156 11.39 21.87 5.49
CA ASP A 156 10.05 21.91 6.09
C ASP A 156 9.05 22.66 5.22
N ASP A 157 9.43 23.81 4.67
CA ASP A 157 8.58 24.63 3.80
C ASP A 157 8.24 23.91 2.48
N LEU A 158 9.23 23.19 1.91
CA LEU A 158 9.05 22.41 0.69
C LEU A 158 8.18 21.19 0.92
N VAL A 159 8.43 20.42 1.97
CA VAL A 159 7.62 19.24 2.32
C VAL A 159 6.18 19.66 2.61
N ALA A 160 5.97 20.75 3.34
CA ALA A 160 4.63 21.29 3.58
C ALA A 160 3.93 21.68 2.26
N THR A 161 4.67 22.33 1.36
CA THR A 161 4.16 22.71 0.03
C THR A 161 3.80 21.48 -0.81
N PHE A 162 4.68 20.49 -0.90
CA PHE A 162 4.44 19.27 -1.66
C PHE A 162 3.26 18.48 -1.08
N ASN A 163 3.21 18.28 0.23
CA ASN A 163 2.13 17.53 0.86
C ASN A 163 0.77 18.20 0.70
N ARG A 164 0.72 19.54 0.70
CA ARG A 164 -0.53 20.27 0.42
C ARG A 164 -1.09 19.98 -0.97
N TYR A 165 -0.24 19.85 -1.98
CA TYR A 165 -0.68 19.60 -3.36
C TYR A 165 -0.82 18.11 -3.68
N LEU A 166 -0.05 17.24 -3.05
CA LEU A 166 -0.14 15.79 -3.22
C LEU A 166 -1.32 15.17 -2.45
N ALA A 167 -1.79 15.80 -1.37
CA ALA A 167 -2.86 15.26 -0.53
C ALA A 167 -4.18 14.96 -1.27
N PRO A 168 -4.71 15.82 -2.17
CA PRO A 168 -5.90 15.52 -2.96
C PRO A 168 -5.76 14.27 -3.85
N ASP A 169 -4.54 14.00 -4.33
CA ASP A 169 -4.21 12.82 -5.15
C ASP A 169 -3.81 11.60 -4.30
N GLY A 170 -3.88 11.75 -2.97
CA GLY A 170 -3.62 10.67 -2.03
C GLY A 170 -2.16 10.32 -1.86
N TYR A 171 -1.25 11.30 -1.99
CA TYR A 171 0.17 11.10 -1.70
C TYR A 171 0.66 12.09 -0.65
N ARG A 172 1.70 11.68 0.09
CA ARG A 172 2.48 12.58 0.94
C ARG A 172 3.91 12.09 1.09
N LEU A 173 4.81 13.02 1.34
CA LEU A 173 6.17 12.79 1.77
C LEU A 173 6.23 12.64 3.29
N VAL A 174 6.84 11.55 3.74
CA VAL A 174 7.09 11.25 5.14
C VAL A 174 8.57 10.98 5.36
N VAL A 175 9.05 11.19 6.58
CA VAL A 175 10.42 10.79 6.96
C VAL A 175 10.47 9.26 6.98
N VAL A 176 11.32 8.69 6.13
CA VAL A 176 11.51 7.24 6.02
C VAL A 176 12.81 6.76 6.65
N ASP A 177 13.80 7.64 6.75
CA ASP A 177 15.11 7.31 7.31
C ASP A 177 15.80 8.59 7.85
N ALA A 178 16.95 8.42 8.50
CA ALA A 178 17.83 9.51 8.89
C ALA A 178 19.29 9.20 8.53
N MET A 179 19.89 10.07 7.71
CA MET A 179 21.29 9.96 7.30
C MET A 179 22.12 10.98 8.09
N SER A 180 23.04 10.50 8.93
CA SER A 180 23.90 11.35 9.78
C SER A 180 23.12 12.35 10.63
N GLY A 181 21.95 11.95 11.13
CA GLY A 181 21.06 12.79 11.95
C GLY A 181 20.15 13.74 11.15
N ARG A 182 20.21 13.72 9.80
CA ARG A 182 19.34 14.51 8.92
C ARG A 182 18.24 13.65 8.31
N ARG A 183 17.06 14.22 8.11
CA ARG A 183 15.85 13.48 7.69
C ARG A 183 15.89 13.12 6.21
N VAL A 184 15.62 11.86 5.89
CA VAL A 184 15.41 11.39 4.51
C VAL A 184 13.93 11.15 4.31
N PHE A 185 13.37 11.70 3.22
CA PHE A 185 11.94 11.62 2.93
C PHE A 185 11.65 10.61 1.82
N GLY A 186 10.54 9.90 1.96
CA GLY A 186 9.99 9.00 0.97
C GLY A 186 8.51 9.31 0.74
N ALA A 187 8.01 9.02 -0.46
CA ALA A 187 6.60 9.17 -0.77
C ALA A 187 5.80 7.95 -0.33
N GLU A 188 4.66 8.19 0.31
CA GLU A 188 3.67 7.16 0.61
C GLU A 188 2.30 7.54 0.06
N LEU A 189 1.51 6.52 -0.31
CA LEU A 189 0.10 6.69 -0.63
C LEU A 189 -0.65 7.04 0.67
N ALA A 190 -1.02 8.31 0.80
CA ALA A 190 -2.05 8.78 1.70
C ALA A 190 -3.40 8.33 1.14
N LEU A 191 -3.84 7.12 1.48
CA LEU A 191 -5.18 6.64 1.15
C LEU A 191 -6.23 7.69 1.55
N VAL A 192 -6.79 8.40 0.55
CA VAL A 192 -7.93 9.30 0.74
C VAL A 192 -9.09 8.42 1.20
N GLY A 193 -9.46 8.57 2.47
CA GLY A 193 -10.44 7.73 3.18
C GLY A 193 -9.85 6.83 4.27
N ALA A 194 -8.56 6.49 4.22
CA ALA A 194 -7.87 5.86 5.36
C ALA A 194 -7.20 6.88 6.29
N ASP A 195 -7.10 8.16 5.90
CA ASP A 195 -6.67 9.23 6.83
C ASP A 195 -7.69 9.44 7.96
N GLY A 196 -8.99 9.14 7.77
CA GLY A 196 -9.93 9.04 8.89
C GLY A 196 -9.48 7.98 9.89
N ALA A 197 -9.36 6.73 9.44
CA ALA A 197 -8.88 5.63 10.28
C ALA A 197 -7.43 5.79 10.78
N LEU A 198 -6.58 6.59 10.13
CA LEU A 198 -5.19 6.84 10.51
C LEU A 198 -5.07 7.99 11.51
N ASP A 199 -5.81 9.07 11.33
CA ASP A 199 -5.96 10.12 12.32
C ASP A 199 -6.66 9.54 13.55
N ASP A 200 -7.68 8.70 13.37
CA ASP A 200 -8.29 7.91 14.44
C ASP A 200 -7.23 7.02 15.09
N ALA A 201 -6.47 6.21 14.35
CA ALA A 201 -5.42 5.34 14.93
C ALA A 201 -4.32 6.12 15.66
N ARG A 202 -3.97 7.33 15.18
CA ARG A 202 -3.02 8.24 15.86
C ARG A 202 -3.64 8.87 17.10
N LEU A 203 -4.90 9.30 17.04
CA LEU A 203 -5.67 9.82 18.17
C LEU A 203 -5.84 8.72 19.24
N ILE A 204 -6.08 7.49 18.82
CA ILE A 204 -6.14 6.28 19.66
C ILE A 204 -4.79 6.05 20.34
N ALA A 205 -3.69 6.07 19.58
CA ALA A 205 -2.35 5.89 20.13
C ALA A 205 -1.96 7.00 21.12
N GLN A 206 -2.39 8.25 20.88
CA GLN A 206 -2.21 9.37 21.79
C GLN A 206 -3.08 9.23 23.06
N ALA A 207 -4.34 8.81 22.92
CA ALA A 207 -5.27 8.62 24.02
C ALA A 207 -4.91 7.41 24.90
N LEU A 208 -4.32 6.35 24.33
CA LEU A 208 -3.77 5.19 25.02
C LEU A 208 -2.51 5.49 25.85
N SER A 209 -1.98 6.71 25.82
CA SER A 209 -0.88 7.17 26.67
C SER A 209 0.43 6.36 26.57
N SER A 210 0.70 5.67 25.46
CA SER A 210 1.98 4.97 25.26
C SER A 210 2.64 5.37 23.93
N SER A 211 3.80 6.03 24.03
CA SER A 211 4.69 6.32 22.90
C SER A 211 5.03 5.09 22.05
N HIS A 212 4.91 3.90 22.66
CA HIS A 212 5.12 2.60 22.04
C HIS A 212 4.10 2.25 20.93
N MET A 213 2.81 2.60 21.08
CA MET A 213 1.77 2.25 20.10
C MET A 213 1.84 3.09 18.83
N ALA A 214 2.11 4.40 18.95
CA ALA A 214 2.33 5.27 17.80
C ALA A 214 3.57 4.85 16.99
N ALA A 215 4.64 4.42 17.69
CA ALA A 215 5.83 3.85 17.06
C ALA A 215 5.52 2.54 16.34
N GLN A 216 4.67 1.66 16.90
CA GLN A 216 4.26 0.42 16.22
C GLN A 216 3.43 0.68 14.95
N ILE A 217 2.50 1.65 14.96
CA ILE A 217 1.72 2.02 13.77
C ILE A 217 2.64 2.54 12.65
N THR A 218 3.60 3.39 13.02
CA THR A 218 4.57 3.95 12.07
C THR A 218 5.46 2.84 11.49
N ARG A 219 5.96 1.95 12.36
CA ARG A 219 6.82 0.81 11.97
C ARG A 219 6.10 -0.17 11.05
N MET A 220 4.86 -0.55 11.34
CA MET A 220 4.15 -1.53 10.50
C MET A 220 3.86 -0.98 9.10
N ARG A 221 3.55 0.33 8.96
CA ARG A 221 3.30 0.95 7.65
C ARG A 221 4.57 1.15 6.83
N ALA A 222 5.66 1.60 7.45
CA ALA A 222 6.94 1.79 6.76
C ALA A 222 7.48 0.49 6.14
N ASN A 223 7.19 -0.64 6.78
CA ASN A 223 7.64 -1.95 6.32
C ASN A 223 6.69 -2.62 5.31
N ILE A 224 5.53 -2.05 4.95
CA ILE A 224 4.62 -2.67 3.96
C ILE A 224 5.34 -2.96 2.64
N ILE A 225 6.20 -2.03 2.22
CA ILE A 225 6.96 -2.12 0.97
C ILE A 225 8.36 -2.70 1.23
N GLN A 226 9.02 -2.28 2.31
CA GLN A 226 10.41 -2.63 2.59
C GLN A 226 10.59 -4.04 3.17
N ASP A 227 9.67 -4.50 4.01
CA ASP A 227 9.70 -5.82 4.67
C ASP A 227 8.27 -6.28 5.00
N ALA A 228 7.59 -6.80 3.98
CA ALA A 228 6.21 -7.25 4.07
C ALA A 228 5.96 -8.31 5.17
N PRO A 229 6.83 -9.32 5.39
CA PRO A 229 6.75 -10.22 6.55
C PRO A 229 6.75 -9.48 7.89
N LEU A 230 7.66 -8.52 8.08
CA LEU A 230 7.77 -7.73 9.30
C LEU A 230 6.54 -6.85 9.52
N ALA A 231 6.00 -6.25 8.45
CA ALA A 231 4.76 -5.47 8.52
C ALA A 231 3.57 -6.33 9.01
N ILE A 232 3.44 -7.56 8.51
CA ILE A 232 2.39 -8.50 8.93
C ILE A 232 2.58 -8.91 10.40
N GLY A 233 3.82 -9.21 10.81
CA GLY A 233 4.13 -9.51 12.20
C GLY A 233 3.79 -8.36 13.14
N SER A 234 4.17 -7.14 12.75
CA SER A 234 3.91 -5.91 13.51
C SER A 234 2.42 -5.61 13.62
N ALA A 235 1.62 -5.91 12.59
CA ALA A 235 0.16 -5.74 12.63
C ALA A 235 -0.50 -6.62 13.70
N LYS A 236 -0.05 -7.87 13.87
CA LYS A 236 -0.53 -8.76 14.94
C LYS A 236 -0.12 -8.24 16.32
N GLU A 237 1.15 -7.89 16.50
CA GLU A 237 1.68 -7.38 17.78
C GLU A 237 0.97 -6.09 18.22
N PHE A 238 0.63 -5.23 17.26
CA PHE A 238 -0.12 -4.01 17.51
C PHE A 238 -1.52 -4.29 18.07
N VAL A 239 -2.31 -5.15 17.41
CA VAL A 239 -3.66 -5.49 17.89
C VAL A 239 -3.60 -6.24 19.22
N GLU A 240 -2.61 -7.13 19.42
CA GLU A 240 -2.40 -7.77 20.73
C GLU A 240 -2.15 -6.75 21.83
N SER A 241 -1.25 -5.80 21.60
CA SER A 241 -0.91 -4.76 22.58
C SER A 241 -2.12 -3.89 22.92
N LEU A 242 -2.91 -3.51 21.91
CA LEU A 242 -4.17 -2.79 22.11
C LEU A 242 -5.17 -3.60 22.95
N CYS A 243 -5.41 -4.87 22.60
CA CYS A 243 -6.37 -5.71 23.31
C CYS A 243 -5.96 -5.88 24.78
N LYS A 244 -4.67 -6.10 25.03
CA LYS A 244 -4.11 -6.17 26.40
C LYS A 244 -4.35 -4.86 27.16
N GLY A 245 -4.06 -3.70 26.55
CA GLY A 245 -4.30 -2.39 27.16
C GLY A 245 -5.77 -2.13 27.49
N ILE A 246 -6.70 -2.46 26.59
CA ILE A 246 -8.15 -2.33 26.82
C ILE A 246 -8.61 -3.25 27.96
N LEU A 247 -8.15 -4.51 27.97
CA LEU A 247 -8.51 -5.48 29.01
C LEU A 247 -7.98 -5.05 30.39
N ASP A 248 -6.76 -4.52 30.45
CA ASP A 248 -6.18 -3.98 31.68
C ASP A 248 -6.97 -2.76 32.18
N ALA A 249 -7.33 -1.83 31.29
CA ALA A 249 -8.17 -0.68 31.63
C ALA A 249 -9.56 -1.07 32.12
N ARG A 250 -10.09 -2.23 31.67
CA ARG A 250 -11.37 -2.79 32.12
C ARG A 250 -11.26 -3.73 33.31
N LEU A 251 -10.07 -3.88 33.91
CA LEU A 251 -9.81 -4.79 35.03
C LEU A 251 -10.22 -6.25 34.72
N ALA A 252 -10.15 -6.66 33.46
CA ALA A 252 -10.44 -8.04 33.06
C ALA A 252 -9.32 -8.98 33.53
N THR A 253 -9.69 -10.15 34.05
CA THR A 253 -8.72 -11.16 34.48
C THR A 253 -8.09 -11.87 33.28
N ARG A 254 -6.76 -11.83 33.20
CA ARG A 254 -5.95 -12.49 32.17
C ARG A 254 -4.99 -13.48 32.81
N THR A 255 -4.78 -14.62 32.16
CA THR A 255 -3.85 -15.68 32.57
C THR A 255 -2.43 -15.48 32.02
N GLY A 256 -2.28 -14.63 31.00
CA GLY A 256 -1.00 -14.36 30.31
C GLY A 256 -0.63 -15.42 29.28
N LYS A 257 -1.46 -16.47 29.11
CA LYS A 257 -1.27 -17.55 28.13
C LYS A 257 -2.24 -17.47 26.95
N GLU A 258 -3.06 -16.43 26.90
CA GLU A 258 -4.02 -16.23 25.83
C GLU A 258 -3.30 -16.01 24.49
N ASP A 259 -3.75 -16.72 23.47
CA ASP A 259 -3.33 -16.47 22.09
C ASP A 259 -4.05 -15.25 21.50
N PHE A 260 -3.62 -14.84 20.31
CA PHE A 260 -4.16 -13.66 19.65
C PHE A 260 -5.67 -13.71 19.42
N PRO A 261 -6.26 -14.80 18.88
CA PRO A 261 -7.71 -14.94 18.79
C PRO A 261 -8.43 -14.86 20.14
N ALA A 262 -7.90 -15.50 21.18
CA ALA A 262 -8.48 -15.45 22.53
C ALA A 262 -8.48 -14.02 23.10
N LEU A 263 -7.38 -13.28 22.94
CA LEU A 263 -7.31 -11.87 23.37
C LEU A 263 -8.39 -11.02 22.70
N VAL A 264 -8.55 -11.14 21.38
CA VAL A 264 -9.58 -10.38 20.66
C VAL A 264 -10.99 -10.80 21.11
N SER A 265 -11.25 -12.09 21.32
CA SER A 265 -12.55 -12.56 21.83
C SER A 265 -12.85 -11.97 23.21
N MET A 266 -11.89 -12.01 24.12
CA MET A 266 -12.04 -11.43 25.46
C MET A 266 -12.30 -9.92 25.39
N THR A 267 -11.59 -9.19 24.53
CA THR A 267 -11.80 -7.76 24.33
C THR A 267 -13.22 -7.47 23.84
N ARG A 268 -13.74 -8.24 22.87
CA ARG A 268 -15.13 -8.09 22.40
C ARG A 268 -16.15 -8.29 23.52
N ASP A 269 -15.94 -9.32 24.35
CA ASP A 269 -16.81 -9.60 25.49
C ASP A 269 -16.76 -8.49 26.52
N ALA A 270 -15.57 -7.99 26.85
CA ALA A 270 -15.38 -6.87 27.79
C ALA A 270 -15.97 -5.54 27.27
N LEU A 271 -16.07 -5.37 25.95
CA LEU A 271 -16.72 -4.24 25.28
C LEU A 271 -18.23 -4.41 25.10
N GLY A 272 -18.82 -5.52 25.56
CA GLY A 272 -20.25 -5.76 25.43
C GLY A 272 -20.72 -6.06 24.00
N LEU A 273 -19.80 -6.43 23.09
CA LEU A 273 -20.08 -6.72 21.68
C LEU A 273 -20.71 -8.11 21.46
N LYS A 274 -21.45 -8.61 22.45
CA LYS A 274 -22.12 -9.91 22.39
C LYS A 274 -23.31 -9.83 21.44
N VAL A 275 -23.31 -10.74 20.50
CA VAL A 275 -24.34 -10.89 19.49
C VAL A 275 -25.53 -11.62 20.11
N ASN A 276 -26.63 -10.92 20.38
CA ASN A 276 -27.86 -11.54 20.92
C ASN A 276 -28.51 -12.43 19.82
N PRO A 277 -29.09 -13.60 20.17
CA PRO A 277 -29.90 -14.38 19.23
C PRO A 277 -31.01 -13.59 18.52
N LYS A 278 -31.51 -12.51 19.12
CA LYS A 278 -32.50 -11.60 18.52
C LYS A 278 -31.90 -10.42 17.74
N SER A 279 -30.57 -10.27 17.72
CA SER A 279 -29.91 -9.23 16.93
C SER A 279 -30.11 -9.46 15.43
N ASP A 280 -30.16 -8.36 14.69
CA ASP A 280 -30.26 -8.32 13.24
C ASP A 280 -29.18 -9.21 12.57
N ALA A 281 -29.56 -9.93 11.52
CA ALA A 281 -28.66 -10.85 10.81
C ALA A 281 -27.45 -10.14 10.19
N THR A 282 -27.62 -8.89 9.76
CA THR A 282 -26.56 -8.04 9.21
C THR A 282 -25.57 -7.65 10.30
N LEU A 283 -26.07 -7.23 11.48
CA LEU A 283 -25.22 -6.88 12.62
C LEU A 283 -24.42 -8.09 13.13
N LYS A 284 -25.06 -9.26 13.19
CA LYS A 284 -24.41 -10.56 13.44
C LYS A 284 -23.25 -10.80 12.49
N SER A 285 -23.49 -10.63 11.19
CA SER A 285 -22.49 -10.85 10.14
C SER A 285 -21.34 -9.85 10.25
N MET A 286 -21.61 -8.56 10.50
CA MET A 286 -20.57 -7.55 10.66
C MET A 286 -19.70 -7.83 11.89
N LEU A 287 -20.30 -8.17 13.03
CA LEU A 287 -19.55 -8.52 14.23
C LEU A 287 -18.79 -9.85 14.05
N GLY A 288 -19.31 -10.79 13.26
CA GLY A 288 -18.59 -12.00 12.87
C GLY A 288 -17.38 -11.74 11.96
N ALA A 289 -17.47 -10.73 11.09
CA ALA A 289 -16.38 -10.33 10.20
C ALA A 289 -15.13 -9.89 10.98
N LEU A 290 -15.29 -9.25 12.14
CA LEU A 290 -14.16 -8.91 13.02
C LEU A 290 -13.36 -10.16 13.46
N GLY A 291 -14.04 -11.25 13.82
CA GLY A 291 -13.38 -12.51 14.18
C GLY A 291 -12.68 -13.17 12.99
N THR A 292 -13.29 -13.05 11.79
CA THR A 292 -12.66 -13.51 10.54
C THR A 292 -11.39 -12.71 10.26
N MET A 293 -11.42 -11.39 10.39
CA MET A 293 -10.23 -10.54 10.22
C MET A 293 -9.12 -10.90 11.20
N THR A 294 -9.44 -11.14 12.47
CA THR A 294 -8.48 -11.60 13.48
C THR A 294 -7.81 -12.91 13.08
N ASN A 295 -8.59 -13.92 12.66
CA ASN A 295 -8.05 -15.19 12.22
C ASN A 295 -7.17 -15.02 10.99
N SER A 296 -7.61 -14.23 10.00
CA SER A 296 -6.81 -13.94 8.80
C SER A 296 -5.48 -13.27 9.14
N ILE A 297 -5.44 -12.31 10.07
CA ILE A 297 -4.19 -11.68 10.52
C ILE A 297 -3.28 -12.71 11.22
N ALA A 298 -3.85 -13.58 12.05
CA ALA A 298 -3.13 -14.64 12.76
C ALA A 298 -2.48 -15.64 11.79
N GLU A 299 -3.26 -16.09 10.81
CA GLU A 299 -2.84 -17.05 9.78
C GLU A 299 -1.81 -16.44 8.83
N LEU A 300 -2.02 -15.20 8.37
CA LEU A 300 -1.05 -14.49 7.51
C LEU A 300 0.32 -14.35 8.20
N ARG A 301 0.34 -14.06 9.51
CA ARG A 301 1.59 -14.07 10.28
C ARG A 301 2.20 -15.46 10.36
N GLY A 302 1.39 -16.50 10.54
CA GLY A 302 1.86 -17.88 10.63
C GLY A 302 2.44 -18.42 9.32
N GLN A 303 1.83 -18.07 8.19
CA GLN A 303 2.22 -18.54 6.85
C GLN A 303 3.30 -17.68 6.20
N MET A 304 3.31 -16.37 6.48
CA MET A 304 4.11 -15.40 5.71
C MET A 304 4.85 -14.38 6.59
N GLY A 305 4.75 -14.46 7.92
CA GLY A 305 5.51 -13.65 8.87
C GLY A 305 6.79 -14.34 9.33
N THR A 306 7.65 -13.60 10.03
CA THR A 306 8.96 -14.06 10.54
C THR A 306 8.89 -15.12 11.66
N GLY A 307 7.73 -15.76 11.85
CA GLY A 307 7.31 -16.40 13.10
C GLY A 307 7.67 -17.87 13.28
N HIS A 308 7.96 -18.64 12.24
CA HIS A 308 8.49 -20.01 12.31
C HIS A 308 9.25 -20.30 11.03
N GLY A 309 10.44 -20.92 11.13
CA GLY A 309 11.35 -21.17 10.01
C GLY A 309 10.63 -21.67 8.77
N GLY A 310 10.49 -20.79 7.78
CA GLY A 310 9.89 -21.12 6.50
C GLY A 310 10.76 -22.10 5.75
N VAL A 311 10.12 -23.08 5.12
CA VAL A 311 10.73 -23.92 4.08
C VAL A 311 11.41 -22.98 3.06
N PRO A 312 12.61 -23.32 2.53
CA PRO A 312 13.49 -22.36 1.82
C PRO A 312 12.94 -21.67 0.55
N ASP A 313 11.66 -21.81 0.21
CA ASP A 313 11.11 -21.49 -1.11
C ASP A 313 9.76 -20.72 -1.09
N THR A 314 9.25 -20.31 0.08
CA THR A 314 8.09 -19.40 0.11
C THR A 314 8.58 -17.97 -0.06
N GLY A 315 8.48 -17.43 -1.28
CA GLY A 315 8.81 -16.04 -1.59
C GLY A 315 8.10 -15.04 -0.67
N ALA A 316 8.71 -13.88 -0.46
CA ALA A 316 8.18 -12.83 0.41
C ALA A 316 6.73 -12.46 0.02
N PRO A 317 5.83 -12.22 0.98
CA PRO A 317 4.46 -11.81 0.71
C PRO A 317 4.43 -10.56 -0.18
N PRO A 318 3.55 -10.51 -1.20
CA PRO A 318 3.37 -9.30 -1.98
C PRO A 318 3.01 -8.11 -1.08
N ALA A 319 3.54 -6.92 -1.38
CA ALA A 319 3.26 -5.71 -0.61
C ALA A 319 1.76 -5.42 -0.47
N GLY A 320 0.93 -5.85 -1.44
CA GLY A 320 -0.53 -5.77 -1.36
C GLY A 320 -1.14 -6.60 -0.22
N VAL A 321 -0.60 -7.78 0.06
CA VAL A 321 -1.05 -8.66 1.15
C VAL A 321 -0.66 -8.06 2.50
N ALA A 322 0.57 -7.56 2.64
CA ALA A 322 0.99 -6.86 3.85
C ALA A 322 0.15 -5.59 4.11
N ARG A 323 -0.16 -4.83 3.05
CA ARG A 323 -1.04 -3.66 3.13
C ARG A 323 -2.44 -4.02 3.61
N LEU A 324 -3.01 -5.12 3.12
CA LEU A 324 -4.31 -5.61 3.56
C LEU A 324 -4.27 -5.97 5.06
N ALA A 325 -3.27 -6.74 5.50
CA ALA A 325 -3.13 -7.12 6.90
C ALA A 325 -3.00 -5.91 7.85
N VAL A 326 -2.15 -4.94 7.48
CA VAL A 326 -1.95 -3.71 8.26
C VAL A 326 -3.25 -2.89 8.32
N ASN A 327 -3.96 -2.74 7.21
CA ASN A 327 -5.21 -1.98 7.19
C ASN A 327 -6.34 -2.68 7.98
N SER A 328 -6.43 -4.01 7.92
CA SER A 328 -7.38 -4.78 8.73
C SER A 328 -7.08 -4.66 10.23
N ALA A 329 -5.80 -4.69 10.61
CA ALA A 329 -5.38 -4.48 11.99
C ALA A 329 -5.75 -3.07 12.50
N LEU A 330 -5.54 -2.04 11.67
CA LEU A 330 -5.94 -0.66 11.98
C LEU A 330 -7.45 -0.52 12.12
N ALA A 331 -8.24 -1.07 11.19
CA ALA A 331 -9.70 -1.00 11.26
C ALA A 331 -10.26 -1.66 12.54
N LEU A 332 -9.72 -2.84 12.90
CA LEU A 332 -10.08 -3.53 14.13
C LEU A 332 -9.70 -2.70 15.37
N ALA A 333 -8.51 -2.10 15.35
CA ALA A 333 -8.01 -1.28 16.44
C ALA A 333 -8.85 -0.01 16.67
N VAL A 334 -9.20 0.68 15.58
CA VAL A 334 -10.05 1.87 15.62
C VAL A 334 -11.39 1.55 16.26
N PHE A 335 -12.08 0.56 15.73
CA PHE A 335 -13.38 0.17 16.23
C PHE A 335 -13.35 -0.24 17.73
N PHE A 336 -12.36 -1.02 18.17
CA PHE A 336 -12.26 -1.43 19.57
C PHE A 336 -11.97 -0.26 20.51
N TRP A 337 -11.13 0.68 20.11
CA TRP A 337 -10.85 1.84 20.94
C TRP A 337 -12.04 2.79 21.01
N GLU A 338 -12.68 3.11 19.89
CA GLU A 338 -13.87 3.96 19.89
C GLU A 338 -14.97 3.35 20.76
N THR A 339 -15.19 2.05 20.62
CA THR A 339 -16.15 1.32 21.46
C THR A 339 -15.74 1.38 22.93
N HIS A 340 -14.43 1.23 23.23
CA HIS A 340 -13.92 1.36 24.58
C HIS A 340 -14.25 2.73 25.15
N GLN A 341 -13.84 3.80 24.48
CA GLN A 341 -14.05 5.20 24.88
C GLN A 341 -15.54 5.52 25.07
N ALA A 342 -16.39 5.11 24.13
CA ALA A 342 -17.83 5.34 24.20
C ALA A 342 -18.50 4.65 25.40
N THR A 343 -17.86 3.63 25.97
CA THR A 343 -18.37 2.83 27.09
C THR A 343 -17.55 2.98 28.37
N ILE A 344 -16.55 3.87 28.41
CA ILE A 344 -15.86 4.24 29.65
C ILE A 344 -16.89 4.88 30.60
N GLY A 345 -17.06 4.28 31.78
CA GLY A 345 -18.02 4.73 32.81
C GLY A 345 -19.36 3.98 32.81
N GLN A 346 -19.63 3.14 31.81
CA GLN A 346 -20.69 2.15 31.86
C GLN A 346 -20.09 0.84 32.36
N THR A 347 -20.02 0.66 33.69
CA THR A 347 -19.78 -0.68 34.24
C THR A 347 -20.92 -1.62 33.79
N PRO A 348 -20.60 -2.87 33.41
CA PRO A 348 -21.62 -3.85 33.02
C PRO A 348 -22.65 -4.13 34.12
#